data_AF-A0A2A2GEU1-F1
#
_entry.id   AF-A0A2A2GEU1-F1
#
_cell.length_a   1.000
_cell.length_b   1.000
_cell.length_c   1.000
_cell.angle_alpha   90.00
_cell.angle_beta   90.00
_cell.angle_gamma   90.00
#
_symmetry.space_group_name_H-M   'P 1'
#
loop_
_entity.id
_entity.type
_entity.pdbx_description
1 polymer ?
#
loop_
_entity_poly.entity_id
_entity_poly.type
_entity_poly.pdbx_seq_one_letter_code
_entity_poly.pdbx_strand_id
1 'polypeptide(L)'
;VANKKRIDLWGSKAVAVLDPATEYFGNRLTLSTAEGDEMPTPSKPSEQQFTGEIDHFSQAVRDGVPILTPAEMGLRDMHLLEAIYISAERGEWVEVNPDGTLR
;
A
#
# COMPACT_ATOMS: atom_id res chain seq x y z
N VAL A 1 8.41 5.45 -21.43
CA VAL A 1 7.68 5.59 -20.15
C VAL A 1 8.41 4.74 -19.12
N ALA A 2 8.93 5.33 -18.05
CA ALA A 2 9.59 4.55 -17.00
C ALA A 2 8.52 3.78 -16.21
N ASN A 3 8.48 2.45 -16.35
CA ASN A 3 7.62 1.60 -15.52
C ASN A 3 8.42 1.18 -14.30
N LYS A 4 8.29 1.93 -13.20
CA LYS A 4 8.99 1.67 -11.94
C LYS A 4 7.98 1.51 -10.82
N LYS A 5 7.71 0.27 -10.41
CA LYS A 5 6.89 -0.04 -9.23
C LYS A 5 7.81 -0.18 -8.02
N ARG A 6 8.20 0.95 -7.43
CA ARG A 6 9.16 0.99 -6.31
C ARG A 6 8.64 1.84 -5.17
N ILE A 7 8.84 1.36 -3.94
CA ILE A 7 8.51 2.09 -2.71
C ILE A 7 9.76 2.07 -1.83
N ASP A 8 10.22 3.24 -1.40
CA ASP A 8 11.37 3.40 -0.51
C ASP A 8 10.89 3.99 0.81
N LEU A 9 11.16 3.30 1.92
CA LEU A 9 10.84 3.75 3.28
C LEU A 9 12.14 4.03 4.02
N TRP A 10 12.31 5.27 4.47
CA TRP A 10 13.50 5.73 5.17
C TRP A 10 13.19 5.93 6.65
N GLY A 11 13.84 5.13 7.50
CA GLY A 11 13.77 5.26 8.95
C GLY A 11 15.11 5.65 9.54
N SER A 12 15.12 6.02 10.82
CA SER A 12 16.34 6.38 11.55
C SER A 12 17.27 5.19 11.84
N LYS A 13 16.82 3.96 11.60
CA LYS A 13 17.54 2.71 11.90
C LYS A 13 17.78 1.83 10.68
N ALA A 14 16.97 1.99 9.64
CA ALA A 14 16.99 1.15 8.48
C ALA A 14 16.32 1.84 7.28
N VAL A 15 16.65 1.36 6.09
CA VAL A 15 15.96 1.70 4.85
C VAL A 15 15.33 0.43 4.29
N ALA A 16 14.04 0.47 3.98
CA ALA A 16 13.33 -0.62 3.32
C ALA A 16 13.03 -0.22 1.87
N VAL A 17 13.49 -1.04 0.93
CA VAL A 17 13.27 -0.85 -0.52
C VAL A 17 12.45 -2.02 -1.04
N LEU A 18 11.29 -1.72 -1.59
CA LEU A 18 10.45 -2.65 -2.34
C LEU A 18 10.67 -2.40 -3.84
N ASP A 19 11.36 -3.31 -4.52
CA ASP A 19 11.71 -3.16 -5.95
C ASP A 19 11.90 -4.53 -6.64
N PRO A 20 10.87 -5.06 -7.33
CA PRO A 20 9.54 -4.46 -7.52
C PRO A 20 8.66 -4.52 -6.26
N ALA A 21 7.73 -3.56 -6.13
CA ALA A 21 6.85 -3.40 -4.98
C ALA A 21 5.45 -4.00 -5.16
N THR A 22 4.83 -3.76 -6.31
CA THR A 22 3.41 -4.07 -6.59
C THR A 22 3.25 -4.77 -7.94
N GLU A 23 4.21 -5.61 -8.30
CA GLU A 23 4.10 -6.53 -9.42
C GLU A 23 3.23 -7.74 -9.07
N TYR A 24 2.78 -8.41 -10.13
CA TYR A 24 1.99 -9.64 -10.01
C TYR A 24 2.83 -10.81 -9.47
N PHE A 25 4.14 -10.79 -9.76
CA PHE A 25 5.09 -11.83 -9.39
C PHE A 25 6.39 -11.18 -8.91
N GLY A 26 7.11 -11.87 -8.02
CA GLY A 26 8.50 -11.53 -7.69
C GLY A 26 8.70 -10.21 -6.95
N ASN A 27 7.71 -9.73 -6.20
CA ASN A 27 7.90 -8.58 -5.32
C ASN A 27 9.01 -8.88 -4.32
N ARG A 28 9.87 -7.89 -4.08
CA ARG A 28 11.12 -8.08 -3.34
C ARG A 28 11.37 -6.93 -2.41
N LEU A 29 11.56 -7.28 -1.13
CA LEU A 29 11.95 -6.37 -0.07
C LEU A 29 13.46 -6.54 0.21
N THR A 30 14.18 -5.43 0.21
CA THR A 30 15.53 -5.33 0.77
C THR A 30 15.47 -4.39 1.97
N LEU A 31 16.01 -4.83 3.10
CA LEU A 31 16.15 -4.04 4.32
C LEU A 31 17.65 -3.77 4.55
N SER A 32 18.05 -2.51 4.50
CA SER A 32 19.43 -2.09 4.77
C SER A 32 19.51 -1.48 6.16
N THR A 33 20.33 -2.06 7.03
CA THR A 33 20.59 -1.58 8.40
C THR A 33 22.08 -1.23 8.57
N ALA A 34 22.47 -0.80 9.78
CA ALA A 34 23.89 -0.57 10.09
C ALA A 34 24.71 -1.88 10.10
N GLU A 35 24.05 -3.01 10.34
CA GLU A 35 24.63 -4.34 10.42
C GLU A 35 24.78 -5.01 9.05
N GLY A 36 24.04 -4.54 8.04
CA GLY A 36 24.11 -5.03 6.66
C GLY A 36 22.77 -5.03 5.94
N ASP A 37 22.74 -5.68 4.78
CA ASP A 37 21.53 -5.86 3.99
C ASP A 37 20.88 -7.22 4.28
N GLU A 38 19.58 -7.21 4.48
CA GLU A 38 18.72 -8.39 4.61
C GLU A 38 17.69 -8.42 3.47
N MET A 39 17.34 -9.63 3.02
CA MET A 39 16.30 -9.84 2.01
C MET A 39 15.28 -10.83 2.56
N PRO A 40 14.28 -10.35 3.35
CA PRO A 40 13.28 -11.22 3.94
C PRO A 40 12.50 -11.98 2.86
N THR A 41 12.40 -13.30 3.02
CA THR A 41 11.56 -14.13 2.14
C THR A 41 10.11 -14.01 2.59
N PRO A 42 9.17 -13.61 1.71
CA PRO A 42 7.76 -13.54 2.06
C PRO A 42 7.22 -14.95 2.35
N SER A 43 6.28 -15.05 3.29
CA SER A 43 5.65 -16.32 3.67
C SER A 43 4.76 -16.92 2.58
N LYS A 44 4.38 -16.11 1.59
CA LYS A 44 3.61 -16.49 0.41
C LYS A 44 4.22 -15.81 -0.84
N PRO A 45 4.20 -16.47 -2.00
CA PRO A 45 4.62 -15.84 -3.24
C PRO A 45 3.63 -14.75 -3.66
N SER A 46 4.09 -13.78 -4.45
CA SER A 46 3.32 -12.56 -4.77
C SER A 46 2.01 -12.85 -5.49
N GLU A 47 1.96 -13.86 -6.35
CA GLU A 47 0.78 -14.23 -7.13
C GLU A 47 -0.38 -14.75 -6.27
N GLN A 48 -0.12 -15.19 -5.04
CA GLN A 48 -1.20 -15.55 -4.11
C GLN A 48 -2.04 -14.34 -3.67
N GLN A 49 -1.64 -13.11 -4.02
CA GLN A 49 -2.47 -11.92 -3.80
C GLN A 49 -3.86 -12.05 -4.46
N PHE A 50 -3.93 -12.62 -5.67
CA PHE A 50 -5.18 -12.70 -6.43
C PHE A 50 -6.15 -13.73 -5.85
N THR A 51 -5.65 -14.92 -5.53
CA THR A 51 -6.47 -15.95 -4.88
C THR A 51 -6.79 -15.56 -3.45
N GLY A 52 -5.85 -14.94 -2.74
CA GLY A 52 -6.01 -14.49 -1.37
C GLY A 52 -7.12 -13.45 -1.19
N GLU A 53 -7.29 -12.52 -2.13
CA GLU A 53 -8.39 -11.56 -2.12
C GLU A 53 -9.77 -12.25 -2.23
N ILE A 54 -9.90 -13.16 -3.21
CA ILE A 54 -11.15 -13.90 -3.46
C ILE A 54 -11.49 -14.84 -2.29
N ASP A 55 -10.48 -15.52 -1.76
CA ASP A 55 -10.62 -16.43 -0.62
C ASP A 55 -11.07 -15.65 0.63
N HIS A 56 -10.47 -14.48 0.90
CA HIS A 56 -10.85 -13.63 2.02
C HIS A 56 -12.29 -13.15 1.91
N PHE A 57 -12.70 -12.67 0.73
CA PHE A 57 -14.07 -12.24 0.51
C PHE A 57 -15.08 -13.39 0.71
N SER A 58 -14.78 -14.56 0.15
CA SER A 58 -15.61 -15.76 0.29
C SER A 58 -15.72 -16.20 1.75
N GLN A 59 -14.62 -16.13 2.51
CA GLN A 59 -14.59 -16.41 3.93
C GLN A 59 -15.43 -15.40 4.73
N ALA A 60 -15.32 -14.11 4.43
CA ALA A 60 -16.11 -13.06 5.09
C ALA A 60 -17.62 -13.25 4.87
N VAL A 61 -18.04 -13.60 3.65
CA VAL A 61 -19.45 -13.89 3.34
C VAL A 61 -19.95 -15.11 4.09
N ARG A 62 -19.15 -16.19 4.15
CA ARG A 62 -19.56 -17.47 4.75
C ARG A 62 -19.52 -17.43 6.28
N ASP A 63 -18.43 -16.90 6.84
CA ASP A 63 -18.08 -17.04 8.26
C ASP A 63 -18.34 -15.73 9.03
N GLY A 64 -18.76 -14.66 8.35
CA GLY A 64 -19.07 -13.36 8.96
C GLY A 64 -17.83 -12.64 9.50
N VAL A 65 -16.62 -12.97 9.02
CA VAL A 65 -15.40 -12.28 9.45
C VAL A 65 -15.33 -10.86 8.87
N PRO A 66 -14.76 -9.89 9.62
CA PRO A 66 -14.59 -8.53 9.10
C PRO A 66 -13.78 -8.51 7.79
N ILE A 67 -14.22 -7.70 6.84
CA ILE A 67 -13.46 -7.45 5.60
C ILE A 67 -12.18 -6.67 5.98
N LEU A 68 -11.01 -7.16 5.55
CA LEU A 68 -9.72 -6.49 5.80
C LEU A 68 -9.60 -5.18 5.03
N THR A 69 -10.20 -5.14 3.83
CA THR A 69 -10.21 -3.98 2.94
C THR A 69 -11.63 -3.49 2.66
N PRO A 70 -12.34 -2.93 3.66
CA PRO A 70 -13.74 -2.54 3.50
C PRO A 70 -13.87 -1.32 2.59
N ALA A 71 -15.10 -1.04 2.14
CA ALA A 71 -15.39 0.00 1.17
C ALA A 71 -14.95 1.41 1.64
N GLU A 72 -15.02 1.66 2.96
CA GLU A 72 -14.64 2.92 3.58
C GLU A 72 -13.16 3.25 3.39
N MET A 73 -12.28 2.24 3.28
CA MET A 73 -10.86 2.49 2.98
C MET A 73 -10.67 2.96 1.54
N GLY A 74 -11.38 2.34 0.59
CA GLY A 74 -11.36 2.78 -0.81
C GLY A 74 -11.94 4.19 -0.99
N LEU A 75 -13.03 4.50 -0.27
CA LEU A 75 -13.60 5.85 -0.28
C LEU A 75 -12.63 6.89 0.30
N ARG A 76 -11.95 6.56 1.40
CA ARG A 76 -10.92 7.41 1.98
C ARG A 76 -9.77 7.69 1.02
N ASP A 77 -9.31 6.68 0.27
CA ASP A 77 -8.28 6.87 -0.75
C ASP A 77 -8.76 7.81 -1.88
N MET A 78 -10.04 7.71 -2.27
CA MET A 78 -10.63 8.63 -3.25
C MET A 78 -10.68 10.07 -2.75
N HIS A 79 -11.04 10.32 -1.48
CA HIS A 79 -11.01 11.66 -0.91
C HIS A 79 -9.58 12.22 -0.84
N LEU A 80 -8.59 11.39 -0.49
CA LEU A 80 -7.19 11.82 -0.48
C LEU A 80 -6.68 12.17 -1.89
N LEU A 81 -7.09 11.41 -2.91
CA LEU A 81 -6.79 11.73 -4.31
C LEU A 81 -7.40 13.07 -4.73
N GLU A 82 -8.66 13.33 -4.36
CA GLU A 82 -9.32 14.61 -4.59
C GLU A 82 -8.57 15.76 -3.91
N ALA A 83 -8.17 15.59 -2.64
CA ALA A 83 -7.41 16.59 -1.91
C ALA A 83 -6.05 16.91 -2.56
N ILE A 84 -5.34 15.89 -3.07
CA ILE A 84 -4.10 16.08 -3.83
C ILE A 84 -4.35 16.92 -5.08
N TYR A 85 -5.42 16.64 -5.84
CA TYR A 85 -5.75 17.41 -7.04
C TYR A 85 -6.08 18.86 -6.72
N ILE A 86 -6.85 19.12 -5.66
CA ILE A 86 -7.20 20.48 -5.25
C ILE A 86 -5.97 21.25 -4.78
N SER A 87 -5.10 20.61 -3.99
CA SER A 87 -3.84 21.21 -3.57
C SER A 87 -2.95 21.57 -4.76
N ALA A 88 -2.85 20.68 -5.76
CA ALA A 88 -2.10 20.94 -6.99
C ALA A 88 -2.71 22.08 -7.83
N GLU A 89 -4.04 22.15 -7.94
CA GLU A 89 -4.74 23.20 -8.68
C GLU A 89 -4.56 24.57 -8.03
N ARG A 90 -4.66 24.65 -6.70
CA ARG A 90 -4.52 25.90 -5.94
C ARG A 90 -3.07 26.30 -5.68
N GLY A 91 -2.15 25.34 -5.71
CA GLY A 91 -0.75 25.56 -5.33
C GLY A 91 -0.56 25.81 -3.83
N GLU A 92 -1.46 25.30 -2.99
CA GLU A 92 -1.46 25.53 -1.55
C GLU A 92 -1.72 24.26 -0.74
N TRP A 93 -1.39 24.31 0.55
CA TRP A 93 -1.71 23.25 1.50
C TRP A 93 -3.22 23.14 1.73
N VAL A 94 -3.73 21.91 1.74
CA VAL A 94 -5.13 21.60 2.10
C VAL A 94 -5.16 20.73 3.33
N GLU A 95 -6.08 21.02 4.24
CA GLU A 95 -6.32 20.17 5.41
C GLU A 95 -7.38 19.12 5.08
N VAL A 96 -7.19 17.92 5.63
CA VAL A 96 -8.13 16.80 5.51
C VAL A 96 -8.52 16.27 6.88
N ASN A 97 -9.74 15.80 7.00
CA ASN A 97 -10.23 15.04 8.15
C ASN A 97 -9.61 13.63 8.18
N PRO A 98 -9.74 12.89 9.29
CA PRO A 98 -9.22 11.52 9.39
C PRO A 98 -9.71 10.55 8.30
N ASP A 99 -10.92 10.78 7.76
CA ASP A 99 -11.54 10.01 6.66
C ASP A 99 -11.14 10.49 5.26
N GLY A 100 -10.21 11.44 5.17
CA GLY A 100 -9.68 12.00 3.93
C GLY A 100 -10.50 13.14 3.33
N THR A 101 -11.70 13.42 3.83
CA THR A 101 -12.51 14.54 3.34
C THR A 101 -11.83 15.88 3.60
N LEU A 102 -12.01 16.86 2.73
CA LEU A 102 -11.47 18.21 2.94
C LEU A 102 -12.06 18.86 4.18
N ARG A 103 -11.26 19.69 4.82
CA ARG A 103 -11.63 20.48 6.00
C ARG A 103 -11.98 21.92 5.64
#